data_AF-A0A0N5B6M0-F1
#
_entry.id   AF-A0A0N5B6M0-F1
#
_cell.length_a   1.000
_cell.length_b   1.000
_cell.length_c   1.000
_cell.angle_alpha   90.00
_cell.angle_beta   90.00
_cell.angle_gamma   90.00
#
_symmetry.space_group_name_H-M   'P 1'
#
loop_
_entity.id
_entity.type
_entity.pdbx_description
1 polymer ?
#
loop_
_entity_poly.entity_id
_entity_poly.type
_entity_poly.pdbx_seq_one_letter_code
_entity_poly.pdbx_strand_id
1 'polypeptide(L)'
;MVKELIIDIESLKSHNKTIHEKEENFLKKIKIIIFLFFIALILFTSLIYGHYNSSMKHEDLLYSILNKNIHLVGDEWRFSYLNDDIIGNCDYIDNLDFENIIIGSGWNKKVVAIDSNRVLKKINLEGKTFSECFSNYPGNTIRQKNCIKNLAKSFINEIGNVMNYQNIDNVPRVYAYCIPRDYANSIDKLFIVEERGDKLDMIKLGQSTIKERLKIFENLFNFLLTISPLRINDFRRQQFIIVQDTPKLVDWDDVNIAGKEEWNKYTGCKFFDTFIKLHLIYENEDKIIGKENYSNILNKINLLSTICSQRDTNEAVINNILELLSITRMSL
;
A
#
# COMPACT_ATOMS: atom_id res chain seq x y z
N MET A 1 15.74 87.95 -42.05
CA MET A 1 15.82 87.76 -40.60
C MET A 1 16.03 86.28 -40.35
N VAL A 2 17.28 85.82 -40.44
CA VAL A 2 17.67 84.40 -40.28
C VAL A 2 18.19 84.25 -38.86
N LYS A 3 17.43 83.57 -37.99
CA LYS A 3 17.93 83.14 -36.68
C LYS A 3 18.81 81.92 -36.92
N GLU A 4 20.12 82.08 -36.78
CA GLU A 4 21.05 80.97 -36.74
C GLU A 4 20.75 80.11 -35.51
N LEU A 5 20.44 78.84 -35.78
CA LEU A 5 20.26 77.81 -34.78
C LEU A 5 21.64 77.24 -34.47
N ILE A 6 22.35 77.82 -33.49
CA ILE A 6 23.56 77.22 -32.95
C ILE A 6 23.11 76.03 -32.10
N ILE A 7 23.10 74.84 -32.70
CA ILE A 7 22.91 73.59 -31.96
C ILE A 7 24.19 73.35 -31.17
N ASP A 8 24.05 73.37 -29.85
CA ASP A 8 25.11 73.12 -28.91
C ASP A 8 25.60 71.66 -29.02
N ILE A 9 26.76 71.46 -29.64
CA ILE A 9 27.37 70.15 -29.93
C ILE A 9 27.63 69.35 -28.63
N GLU A 10 27.80 70.02 -27.49
CA GLU A 10 27.96 69.36 -26.20
C GLU A 10 26.66 68.69 -25.71
N SER A 11 25.51 69.30 -26.01
CA SER A 11 24.19 68.72 -25.71
C SER A 11 23.93 67.42 -26.47
N LEU A 12 24.30 67.38 -27.76
CA LEU A 12 24.18 66.17 -28.59
C LEU A 12 25.11 65.03 -28.13
N LYS A 13 26.35 65.34 -27.71
CA LYS A 13 27.27 64.34 -27.16
C LYS A 13 26.78 63.76 -25.83
N SER A 14 26.22 64.60 -24.95
CA SER A 14 25.61 64.17 -23.69
C SER A 14 24.39 63.27 -23.93
N HIS A 15 23.55 63.62 -24.91
CA HIS A 15 22.37 62.83 -25.27
C HIS A 15 22.73 61.44 -25.81
N ASN A 16 23.71 61.34 -26.71
CA ASN A 16 24.18 60.06 -27.26
C ASN A 16 24.83 59.16 -26.20
N LYS A 17 25.57 59.74 -25.25
CA LYS A 17 26.12 58.97 -24.12
C LYS A 17 25.02 58.38 -23.24
N THR A 18 23.97 59.16 -22.99
CA THR A 18 22.82 58.73 -22.17
C THR A 18 22.00 57.61 -22.87
N ILE A 19 21.88 57.66 -24.19
CA ILE A 19 21.23 56.60 -24.98
C ILE A 19 22.06 55.31 -24.91
N HIS A 20 23.38 55.39 -25.12
CA HIS A 20 24.27 54.23 -25.06
C HIS A 20 24.28 53.56 -23.67
N GLU A 21 24.30 54.34 -22.58
CA GLU A 21 24.23 53.79 -21.22
C GLU A 21 22.86 53.14 -20.92
N LYS A 22 21.77 53.62 -21.53
CA LYS A 22 20.44 52.99 -21.42
C LYS A 22 20.37 51.67 -22.19
N GLU A 23 20.94 51.63 -23.40
CA GLU A 23 20.99 50.40 -24.21
C GLU A 23 21.84 49.32 -23.54
N GLU A 24 22.99 49.68 -22.97
CA GLU A 24 23.86 48.75 -22.25
C GLU A 24 23.18 48.18 -20.99
N ASN A 25 22.48 49.04 -20.23
CA ASN A 25 21.69 48.61 -19.08
C ASN A 25 20.50 47.71 -19.49
N PHE A 26 19.87 47.97 -20.63
CA PHE A 26 18.80 47.14 -21.16
C PHE A 26 19.30 45.75 -21.57
N LEU A 27 20.43 45.67 -22.30
CA LEU A 27 21.07 44.41 -22.65
C LEU A 27 21.50 43.62 -21.40
N LYS A 28 22.01 44.28 -20.36
CA LYS A 28 22.37 43.64 -19.10
C LYS A 28 21.16 43.03 -18.40
N LYS A 29 20.01 43.72 -18.39
CA LYS A 29 18.75 43.18 -17.85
C LYS A 29 18.23 41.98 -18.63
N ILE A 30 18.27 42.03 -19.97
CA ILE A 30 17.89 40.90 -20.82
C ILE A 30 18.75 39.66 -20.53
N LYS A 31 20.08 39.84 -20.44
CA LYS A 31 21.00 38.73 -20.11
C LYS A 31 20.68 38.09 -18.76
N ILE A 32 20.36 38.90 -17.75
CA ILE A 32 19.96 38.40 -16.42
C ILE A 32 18.65 37.60 -16.50
N ILE A 33 17.64 38.09 -17.24
CA ILE A 33 16.36 37.40 -17.39
C ILE A 33 16.54 36.05 -18.11
N ILE A 34 17.31 36.01 -19.19
CA ILE A 34 17.61 34.77 -19.93
C ILE A 34 18.34 33.78 -19.02
N PHE A 35 19.31 34.24 -18.23
CA PHE A 35 20.04 33.40 -17.29
C PHE A 35 19.13 32.81 -16.20
N LEU A 36 18.23 33.62 -15.61
CA LEU A 36 17.25 33.16 -14.63
C LEU A 36 16.27 32.13 -15.23
N PHE A 37 15.85 32.33 -16.49
CA PHE A 37 14.99 31.37 -17.20
C PHE A 37 15.70 30.02 -17.39
N PHE A 38 16.98 30.03 -17.76
CA PHE A 38 17.78 28.81 -17.88
C PHE A 38 17.91 28.07 -16.54
N ILE A 39 18.15 28.78 -15.44
CA ILE A 39 18.20 28.18 -14.10
C ILE A 39 16.85 27.55 -13.74
N ALA A 40 15.74 28.25 -13.97
CA ALA A 40 14.40 27.73 -13.70
C ALA A 40 14.11 26.46 -14.52
N LEU A 41 14.51 26.42 -15.79
CA LEU A 41 14.36 25.23 -16.64
C LEU A 41 15.18 24.04 -16.13
N ILE A 42 16.41 24.27 -15.66
CA ILE A 42 17.28 23.23 -15.07
C ILE A 42 16.67 22.70 -13.77
N LEU A 43 16.17 23.57 -12.89
CA LEU A 43 15.52 23.16 -11.65
C LEU A 43 14.24 22.37 -11.92
N PHE A 44 13.41 22.82 -12.86
CA PHE A 44 12.18 22.14 -13.24
C PHE A 44 12.44 20.76 -13.86
N THR A 45 13.41 20.66 -14.76
CA THR A 45 13.82 19.36 -15.34
C THR A 45 14.43 18.44 -14.29
N SER A 46 15.22 18.96 -13.35
CA SER A 46 15.75 18.19 -12.23
C SER A 46 14.67 17.70 -11.28
N LEU A 47 13.63 18.50 -11.02
CA LEU A 47 12.48 18.10 -10.20
C LEU A 47 11.65 17.02 -10.90
N ILE A 48 11.37 17.16 -12.19
CA ILE A 48 10.68 16.14 -12.99
C ILE A 48 11.50 14.84 -13.00
N TYR A 49 12.81 14.94 -13.26
CA TYR A 49 13.69 13.77 -13.32
C TYR A 49 13.85 13.10 -11.96
N GLY A 50 13.97 13.89 -10.88
CA GLY A 50 13.99 13.39 -9.51
C GLY A 50 12.70 12.67 -9.13
N HIS A 51 11.55 13.24 -9.49
CA HIS A 51 10.24 12.61 -9.24
C HIS A 51 10.06 11.33 -10.07
N TYR A 52 10.52 11.32 -11.32
CA TYR A 52 10.51 10.15 -12.20
C TYR A 52 11.39 9.01 -11.64
N ASN A 53 12.63 9.30 -11.27
CA ASN A 53 13.56 8.30 -10.71
C ASN A 53 13.12 7.78 -9.33
N SER A 54 12.54 8.64 -8.48
CA SER A 54 12.01 8.18 -7.18
C SER A 54 10.78 7.28 -7.35
N SER A 55 9.93 7.55 -8.34
CA SER A 55 8.78 6.70 -8.66
C SER A 55 9.21 5.36 -9.26
N MET A 56 10.29 5.34 -10.06
CA MET A 56 10.78 4.12 -10.71
C MET A 56 11.43 3.14 -9.71
N LYS A 57 12.11 3.65 -8.67
CA LYS A 57 12.78 2.81 -7.65
C LYS A 57 11.83 1.91 -6.83
N HIS A 58 10.57 2.29 -6.63
CA HIS A 58 9.60 1.44 -5.93
C HIS A 58 9.00 0.36 -6.85
N GLU A 59 8.80 0.65 -8.14
CA GLU A 59 8.40 -0.38 -9.10
C GLU A 59 9.51 -1.41 -9.32
N ASP A 60 10.78 -1.01 -9.36
CA ASP A 60 11.92 -1.91 -9.57
C ASP A 60 12.17 -2.83 -8.37
N LEU A 61 11.96 -2.36 -7.13
CA LEU A 61 12.14 -3.18 -5.93
C LEU A 61 11.11 -4.31 -5.88
N LEU A 62 9.85 -3.98 -6.16
CA LEU A 62 8.74 -4.92 -6.24
C LEU A 62 8.90 -5.89 -7.43
N TYR A 63 9.30 -5.38 -8.61
CA TYR A 63 9.71 -6.22 -9.74
C TYR A 63 10.86 -7.16 -9.36
N SER A 64 11.80 -6.74 -8.51
CA SER A 64 12.89 -7.60 -8.06
C SER A 64 12.45 -8.70 -7.09
N ILE A 65 11.41 -8.45 -6.27
CA ILE A 65 10.86 -9.44 -5.34
C ILE A 65 10.00 -10.45 -6.09
N LEU A 66 9.13 -9.98 -7.00
CA LEU A 66 8.37 -10.85 -7.89
C LEU A 66 9.31 -11.64 -8.81
N ASN A 67 10.25 -11.00 -9.52
CA ASN A 67 11.13 -11.71 -10.47
C ASN A 67 12.11 -12.69 -9.84
N LYS A 68 12.46 -12.56 -8.55
CA LYS A 68 13.37 -13.53 -7.90
C LYS A 68 12.65 -14.78 -7.41
N ASN A 69 11.35 -14.67 -7.16
CA ASN A 69 10.57 -15.70 -6.48
C ASN A 69 9.37 -16.17 -7.30
N ILE A 70 9.30 -15.85 -8.59
CA ILE A 70 8.33 -16.46 -9.51
C ILE A 70 9.04 -17.17 -10.66
N HIS A 71 8.44 -18.23 -11.14
CA HIS A 71 8.85 -18.95 -12.34
C HIS A 71 7.62 -19.27 -13.18
N LEU A 72 7.85 -19.59 -14.47
CA LEU A 72 6.77 -19.90 -15.39
C LEU A 72 6.56 -21.42 -15.44
N VAL A 73 5.32 -21.87 -15.22
CA VAL A 73 4.89 -23.26 -15.39
C VAL A 73 3.79 -23.28 -16.46
N GLY A 74 4.11 -23.78 -17.65
CA GLY A 74 3.21 -23.65 -18.81
C GLY A 74 3.01 -22.18 -19.19
N ASP A 75 1.77 -21.72 -19.14
CA ASP A 75 1.38 -20.32 -19.41
C ASP A 75 0.96 -19.56 -18.15
N GLU A 76 1.45 -19.97 -16.98
CA GLU A 76 1.09 -19.40 -15.68
C GLU A 76 2.34 -19.08 -14.84
N TRP A 77 2.31 -17.94 -14.16
CA TRP A 77 3.34 -17.56 -13.19
C TRP A 77 3.06 -18.21 -11.84
N ARG A 78 4.08 -18.86 -11.27
CA ARG A 78 4.05 -19.56 -9.98
C ARG A 78 5.12 -19.01 -9.05
N PHE A 79 4.83 -19.00 -7.75
CA PHE A 79 5.84 -18.63 -6.75
C PHE A 79 6.76 -19.81 -6.42
N SER A 80 8.09 -19.58 -6.47
CA SER A 80 9.12 -20.62 -6.39
C SER A 80 9.32 -21.25 -5.01
N TYR A 81 8.71 -20.70 -3.96
CA TYR A 81 8.80 -21.22 -2.59
C TYR A 81 7.64 -22.17 -2.22
N LEU A 82 6.81 -22.54 -3.19
CA LEU A 82 5.69 -23.46 -3.02
C LEU A 82 6.01 -24.77 -3.75
N ASN A 83 5.57 -25.90 -3.18
CA ASN A 83 5.54 -27.14 -3.95
C ASN A 83 4.55 -26.97 -5.11
N ASP A 84 4.99 -27.31 -6.32
CA ASP A 84 4.22 -27.23 -7.57
C ASP A 84 3.06 -28.24 -7.65
N ASP A 85 2.79 -28.96 -6.57
CA ASP A 85 1.67 -29.90 -6.42
C ASP A 85 0.33 -29.14 -6.31
N ILE A 86 -0.03 -28.48 -7.41
CA ILE A 86 -1.33 -27.97 -7.85
C ILE A 86 -2.15 -27.30 -6.75
N ILE A 87 -1.82 -26.05 -6.45
CA ILE A 87 -2.74 -25.07 -5.83
C ILE A 87 -3.30 -24.19 -6.96
N GLY A 88 -4.13 -24.81 -7.81
CA GLY A 88 -4.98 -24.16 -8.82
C GLY A 88 -4.32 -23.74 -10.14
N ASN A 89 -4.92 -24.10 -11.28
CA ASN A 89 -4.61 -23.56 -12.60
C ASN A 89 -5.59 -22.43 -12.97
N CYS A 90 -5.30 -21.67 -14.02
CA CYS A 90 -6.19 -20.61 -14.50
C CYS A 90 -7.54 -21.13 -15.00
N ASP A 91 -7.64 -22.42 -15.33
CA ASP A 91 -8.87 -23.10 -15.70
C ASP A 91 -9.67 -23.60 -14.47
N TYR A 92 -9.17 -23.38 -13.25
CA TYR A 92 -9.83 -23.80 -12.02
C TYR A 92 -11.23 -23.20 -11.90
N ILE A 93 -11.37 -21.93 -12.29
CA ILE A 93 -12.64 -21.19 -12.30
C ILE A 93 -13.68 -21.85 -13.20
N ASP A 94 -13.25 -22.36 -14.36
CA ASP A 94 -14.17 -22.90 -15.37
C ASP A 94 -14.85 -24.19 -14.89
N ASN A 95 -14.30 -24.81 -13.84
CA ASN A 95 -14.80 -26.04 -13.23
C ASN A 95 -15.54 -25.79 -11.89
N LEU A 96 -15.76 -24.54 -11.49
CA LEU A 96 -16.50 -24.22 -10.25
C LEU A 96 -17.98 -23.99 -10.53
N ASP A 97 -18.84 -24.74 -9.84
CA ASP A 97 -20.25 -24.40 -9.68
C ASP A 97 -20.36 -23.20 -8.73
N PHE A 98 -20.41 -21.99 -9.29
CA PHE A 98 -20.59 -20.78 -8.50
C PHE A 98 -21.99 -20.74 -7.90
N GLU A 99 -22.09 -20.54 -6.58
CA GLU A 99 -23.32 -20.01 -5.98
C GLU A 99 -23.70 -18.64 -6.59
N ASN A 100 -22.77 -17.98 -7.31
CA ASN A 100 -22.91 -16.65 -7.90
C ASN A 100 -23.32 -15.56 -6.89
N ILE A 101 -23.12 -15.83 -5.60
CA ILE A 101 -23.40 -14.88 -4.53
C ILE A 101 -22.19 -13.95 -4.39
N ILE A 102 -22.36 -12.70 -4.82
CA ILE A 102 -21.39 -11.64 -4.56
C ILE A 102 -21.51 -11.23 -3.10
N ILE A 103 -20.50 -11.54 -2.29
CA ILE A 103 -20.46 -11.20 -0.85
C ILE A 103 -19.64 -9.93 -0.56
N GLY A 104 -18.94 -9.42 -1.57
CA GLY A 104 -18.22 -8.16 -1.55
C GLY A 104 -18.00 -7.60 -2.95
N SER A 105 -18.26 -6.32 -3.13
CA SER A 105 -17.95 -5.59 -4.37
C SER A 105 -17.36 -4.24 -3.98
N GLY A 106 -16.03 -4.19 -3.93
CA GLY A 106 -15.27 -2.99 -3.59
C GLY A 106 -14.87 -2.19 -4.83
N TRP A 107 -14.08 -1.14 -4.65
CA TRP A 107 -13.62 -0.30 -5.75
C TRP A 107 -12.63 -1.02 -6.69
N ASN A 108 -11.81 -1.92 -6.14
CA ASN A 108 -10.75 -2.63 -6.87
C ASN A 108 -11.03 -4.12 -7.02
N LYS A 109 -11.75 -4.73 -6.07
CA LYS A 109 -11.86 -6.19 -5.92
C LYS A 109 -13.32 -6.61 -5.77
N LYS A 110 -13.63 -7.77 -6.35
CA LYS A 110 -14.91 -8.45 -6.26
C LYS A 110 -14.68 -9.78 -5.55
N VAL A 111 -15.54 -10.08 -4.59
CA VAL A 111 -15.49 -11.28 -3.75
C VAL A 111 -16.77 -12.07 -3.96
N VAL A 112 -16.63 -13.29 -4.44
CA VAL A 112 -17.71 -14.20 -4.80
C VAL A 112 -17.63 -15.43 -3.89
N ALA A 113 -18.74 -15.83 -3.28
CA ALA A 113 -18.79 -17.09 -2.55
C ALA A 113 -18.71 -18.27 -3.53
N ILE A 114 -17.87 -19.24 -3.22
CA ILE A 114 -17.85 -20.54 -3.91
C ILE A 114 -18.71 -21.52 -3.11
N ASP A 115 -18.44 -21.65 -1.81
CA ASP A 115 -19.19 -22.48 -0.87
C ASP A 115 -19.09 -21.89 0.56
N SER A 116 -19.47 -22.66 1.59
CA SER A 116 -19.43 -22.22 2.99
C SER A 116 -18.03 -21.90 3.51
N ASN A 117 -16.97 -22.42 2.89
CA ASN A 117 -15.59 -22.39 3.37
C ASN A 117 -14.63 -21.67 2.42
N ARG A 118 -15.06 -21.36 1.20
CA ARG A 118 -14.20 -20.78 0.16
C ARG A 118 -14.84 -19.57 -0.53
N VAL A 119 -13.99 -18.59 -0.83
CA VAL A 119 -14.36 -17.41 -1.63
C VAL A 119 -13.37 -17.22 -2.76
N LEU A 120 -13.86 -16.70 -3.87
CA LEU A 120 -13.07 -16.23 -4.99
C LEU A 120 -12.92 -14.72 -4.92
N LYS A 121 -11.69 -14.25 -4.91
CA LYS A 121 -11.35 -12.85 -5.10
C LYS A 121 -10.77 -12.64 -6.49
N LYS A 122 -11.23 -11.57 -7.15
CA LYS A 122 -10.70 -11.12 -8.43
C LYS A 122 -10.79 -9.61 -8.56
N ILE A 123 -10.13 -9.06 -9.57
CA ILE A 123 -10.23 -7.64 -9.90
C ILE A 123 -11.67 -7.28 -10.29
N ASN A 124 -12.16 -6.17 -9.76
CA ASN A 124 -13.48 -5.63 -10.09
C ASN A 124 -13.38 -4.73 -11.33
N LEU A 125 -13.60 -5.29 -12.52
CA LEU A 125 -13.63 -4.55 -13.78
C LEU A 125 -14.85 -3.62 -13.91
N GLU A 126 -15.86 -3.79 -13.06
CA GLU A 126 -17.00 -2.87 -12.91
C GLU A 126 -16.76 -1.83 -11.80
N GLY A 127 -15.62 -1.93 -11.11
CA GLY A 127 -15.29 -1.14 -9.94
C GLY A 127 -14.84 0.28 -10.28
N LYS A 128 -15.01 1.17 -9.31
CA LYS A 128 -14.67 2.60 -9.44
C LYS A 128 -13.23 2.79 -9.94
N THR A 129 -12.27 2.08 -9.36
CA THR A 129 -10.85 2.27 -9.71
C THR A 129 -10.55 1.86 -11.14
N PHE A 130 -11.11 0.74 -11.62
CA PHE A 130 -10.99 0.38 -13.02
C PHE A 130 -11.66 1.43 -13.91
N SER A 131 -12.90 1.80 -13.59
CA SER A 131 -13.69 2.74 -14.39
C SER A 131 -13.02 4.12 -14.50
N GLU A 132 -12.49 4.68 -13.41
CA GLU A 132 -11.82 5.98 -13.41
C GLU A 132 -10.48 5.89 -14.13
N CYS A 133 -9.69 4.86 -13.84
CA CYS A 133 -8.39 4.67 -14.46
C CYS A 133 -8.49 4.46 -15.98
N PHE A 134 -9.57 3.80 -16.46
CA PHE A 134 -9.81 3.58 -17.89
C PHE A 134 -10.49 4.77 -18.57
N SER A 135 -11.50 5.37 -17.92
CA SER A 135 -12.31 6.46 -18.49
C SER A 135 -11.61 7.81 -18.50
N ASN A 136 -10.61 8.02 -17.64
CA ASN A 136 -9.82 9.26 -17.63
C ASN A 136 -8.90 9.39 -18.87
N TYR A 137 -8.76 8.33 -19.68
CA TYR A 137 -7.86 8.29 -20.83
C TYR A 137 -8.53 7.72 -22.11
N PRO A 138 -9.65 8.28 -22.58
CA PRO A 138 -10.35 7.76 -23.75
C PRO A 138 -9.45 7.82 -24.99
N GLY A 139 -9.34 6.71 -25.72
CA GLY A 139 -8.53 6.60 -26.95
C GLY A 139 -7.01 6.51 -26.73
N ASN A 140 -6.52 6.62 -25.50
CA ASN A 140 -5.10 6.46 -25.19
C ASN A 140 -4.80 5.02 -24.75
N THR A 141 -4.57 4.15 -25.73
CA THR A 141 -4.32 2.72 -25.56
C THR A 141 -3.13 2.43 -24.64
N ILE A 142 -2.08 3.26 -24.68
CA ILE A 142 -0.89 3.10 -23.81
C ILE A 142 -1.26 3.32 -22.34
N ARG A 143 -1.98 4.40 -22.03
CA ARG A 143 -2.40 4.68 -20.65
C ARG A 143 -3.40 3.66 -20.13
N GLN A 144 -4.35 3.23 -20.96
CA GLN A 144 -5.27 2.15 -20.61
C GLN A 144 -4.55 0.83 -20.34
N LYS A 145 -3.53 0.49 -21.14
CA LYS A 145 -2.70 -0.69 -20.90
C LYS A 145 -1.89 -0.57 -19.60
N ASN A 146 -1.35 0.61 -19.30
CA ASN A 146 -0.65 0.85 -18.03
C ASN A 146 -1.59 0.75 -16.83
N CYS A 147 -2.83 1.23 -16.97
CA CYS A 147 -3.87 1.06 -15.97
C CYS A 147 -4.09 -0.41 -15.60
N ILE A 148 -4.33 -1.25 -16.62
CA ILE A 148 -4.52 -2.69 -16.46
C ILE A 148 -3.30 -3.34 -15.80
N LYS A 149 -2.08 -3.00 -16.26
CA LYS A 149 -0.84 -3.51 -15.67
C LYS A 149 -0.72 -3.16 -14.19
N ASN A 150 -1.05 -1.93 -13.80
CA ASN A 150 -0.92 -1.48 -12.41
C ASN A 150 -1.94 -2.16 -11.49
N LEU A 151 -3.18 -2.34 -11.96
CA LEU A 151 -4.19 -3.11 -11.24
C LEU A 151 -3.77 -4.58 -11.06
N ALA A 152 -3.29 -5.22 -12.14
CA ALA A 152 -2.79 -6.58 -12.09
C ALA A 152 -1.60 -6.71 -11.12
N LYS A 153 -0.62 -5.80 -11.19
CA LYS A 153 0.54 -5.77 -10.28
C LYS A 153 0.11 -5.69 -8.81
N SER A 154 -0.80 -4.76 -8.48
CA SER A 154 -1.30 -4.60 -7.10
C SER A 154 -1.96 -5.87 -6.59
N PHE A 155 -2.75 -6.55 -7.43
CA PHE A 155 -3.39 -7.80 -7.05
C PHE A 155 -2.40 -8.98 -6.98
N ILE A 156 -1.43 -9.06 -7.89
CA ILE A 156 -0.34 -10.07 -7.83
C ILE A 156 0.47 -9.91 -6.54
N ASN A 157 0.71 -8.68 -6.07
CA ASN A 157 1.36 -8.44 -4.79
C ASN A 157 0.55 -8.98 -3.61
N GLU A 158 -0.76 -8.77 -3.63
CA GLU A 158 -1.65 -9.33 -2.61
C GLU A 158 -1.53 -10.85 -2.58
N ILE A 159 -1.59 -11.51 -3.75
CA ILE A 159 -1.40 -12.96 -3.86
C ILE A 159 -0.04 -13.34 -3.26
N GLY A 160 1.04 -12.70 -3.69
CA GLY A 160 2.39 -12.99 -3.19
C GLY A 160 2.52 -12.81 -1.68
N ASN A 161 1.94 -11.75 -1.11
CA ASN A 161 1.94 -11.51 0.33
C ASN A 161 1.17 -12.60 1.08
N VAL A 162 -0.06 -12.92 0.65
CA VAL A 162 -0.85 -13.99 1.29
C VAL A 162 -0.12 -15.33 1.22
N MET A 163 0.51 -15.64 0.10
CA MET A 163 1.28 -16.89 -0.09
C MET A 163 2.53 -16.95 0.79
N ASN A 164 3.27 -15.84 0.93
CA ASN A 164 4.48 -15.78 1.77
C ASN A 164 4.21 -16.05 3.26
N TYR A 165 2.98 -15.79 3.73
CA TYR A 165 2.62 -15.85 5.15
C TYR A 165 1.64 -16.98 5.48
N GLN A 166 1.46 -17.99 4.62
CA GLN A 166 0.52 -19.11 4.84
C GLN A 166 0.77 -19.90 6.14
N ASN A 167 1.96 -19.79 6.75
CA ASN A 167 2.30 -20.41 8.03
C ASN A 167 1.81 -19.63 9.26
N ILE A 168 1.23 -18.43 9.09
CA ILE A 168 0.67 -17.62 10.17
C ILE A 168 -0.84 -17.85 10.25
N ASP A 169 -1.36 -18.19 11.44
CA ASP A 169 -2.77 -18.53 11.64
C ASP A 169 -3.76 -17.42 11.23
N ASN A 170 -3.34 -16.17 11.37
CA ASN A 170 -4.12 -14.97 10.99
C ASN A 170 -4.07 -14.66 9.48
N VAL A 171 -3.50 -15.54 8.67
CA VAL A 171 -3.56 -15.46 7.21
C VAL A 171 -4.64 -16.46 6.73
N PRO A 172 -5.53 -16.06 5.81
CA PRO A 172 -6.49 -16.96 5.19
C PRO A 172 -5.76 -18.07 4.45
N ARG A 173 -6.24 -19.31 4.60
CA ARG A 173 -5.72 -20.41 3.80
C ARG A 173 -6.04 -20.16 2.32
N VAL A 174 -5.05 -20.35 1.46
CA VAL A 174 -5.22 -20.30 0.00
C VAL A 174 -5.46 -21.71 -0.55
N TYR A 175 -6.49 -21.84 -1.39
CA TYR A 175 -6.86 -23.09 -2.04
C TYR A 175 -6.46 -23.13 -3.52
N ALA A 176 -6.42 -21.98 -4.18
CA ALA A 176 -6.05 -21.84 -5.57
C ALA A 176 -5.65 -20.38 -5.87
N TYR A 177 -4.77 -20.16 -6.84
CA TYR A 177 -4.58 -18.84 -7.46
C TYR A 177 -4.20 -19.01 -8.93
N CYS A 178 -4.43 -17.97 -9.71
CA CYS A 178 -3.99 -17.91 -11.10
C CYS A 178 -3.33 -16.56 -11.37
N ILE A 179 -2.16 -16.61 -11.99
CA ILE A 179 -1.47 -15.47 -12.57
C ILE A 179 -1.13 -15.84 -14.01
N PRO A 180 -1.93 -15.46 -15.01
CA PRO A 180 -1.66 -15.85 -16.39
C PRO A 180 -0.40 -15.15 -16.91
N ARG A 181 0.34 -15.82 -17.80
CA ARG A 181 1.57 -15.31 -18.41
C ARG A 181 1.39 -13.90 -18.98
N ASP A 182 0.25 -13.70 -19.64
CA ASP A 182 -0.18 -12.42 -20.22
C ASP A 182 -1.30 -11.76 -19.38
N TYR A 183 -1.04 -11.55 -18.09
CA TYR A 183 -1.95 -10.88 -17.16
C TYR A 183 -2.43 -9.49 -17.63
N ALA A 184 -1.69 -8.83 -18.53
CA ALA A 184 -2.09 -7.53 -19.06
C ALA A 184 -3.25 -7.64 -20.06
N ASN A 185 -3.40 -8.77 -20.75
CA ASN A 185 -4.52 -9.00 -21.67
C ASN A 185 -5.56 -9.99 -21.12
N SER A 186 -5.24 -10.68 -20.01
CA SER A 186 -6.11 -11.69 -19.36
C SER A 186 -6.37 -11.34 -17.89
N ILE A 187 -6.59 -10.06 -17.59
CA ILE A 187 -6.77 -9.56 -16.20
C ILE A 187 -8.00 -10.18 -15.50
N ASP A 188 -9.01 -10.57 -16.28
CA ASP A 188 -10.22 -11.26 -15.82
C ASP A 188 -9.96 -12.66 -15.27
N LYS A 189 -8.88 -13.31 -15.72
CA LYS A 189 -8.41 -14.61 -15.24
C LYS A 189 -7.56 -14.51 -13.97
N LEU A 190 -7.17 -13.31 -13.55
CA LEU A 190 -6.36 -13.13 -12.34
C LEU A 190 -7.24 -13.29 -11.09
N PHE A 191 -6.97 -14.32 -10.28
CA PHE A 191 -7.78 -14.61 -9.09
C PHE A 191 -6.96 -15.26 -7.97
N ILE A 192 -7.55 -15.23 -6.77
CA ILE A 192 -7.16 -16.05 -5.62
C ILE A 192 -8.42 -16.63 -4.98
N VAL A 193 -8.34 -17.91 -4.60
CA VAL A 193 -9.35 -18.61 -3.83
C VAL A 193 -8.83 -18.82 -2.43
N GLU A 194 -9.55 -18.29 -1.45
CA GLU A 194 -9.14 -18.28 -0.06
C GLU A 194 -10.26 -18.74 0.87
N GLU A 195 -9.90 -18.92 2.13
CA GLU A 195 -10.79 -19.26 3.23
C GLU A 195 -11.90 -18.22 3.43
N ARG A 196 -13.13 -18.71 3.53
CA ARG A 196 -14.32 -17.92 3.87
C ARG A 196 -14.47 -17.83 5.39
N GLY A 197 -14.85 -16.65 5.85
CA GLY A 197 -15.21 -16.42 7.25
C GLY A 197 -16.24 -15.30 7.39
N ASP A 198 -16.71 -15.11 8.62
CA ASP A 198 -17.62 -14.02 8.96
C ASP A 198 -16.85 -12.71 9.01
N LYS A 199 -17.40 -11.61 8.48
CA LYS A 199 -16.76 -10.30 8.61
C LYS A 199 -16.65 -9.92 10.10
N LEU A 200 -15.46 -9.45 10.51
CA LEU A 200 -15.32 -8.82 11.80
C LEU A 200 -15.99 -7.44 11.73
N ASP A 201 -17.19 -7.32 12.27
CA ASP A 201 -17.92 -6.06 12.29
C ASP A 201 -18.45 -5.65 13.66
N MET A 202 -19.05 -4.46 13.73
CA MET A 202 -19.60 -3.95 14.98
C MET A 202 -20.74 -4.82 15.48
N ILE A 203 -21.49 -5.47 14.58
CA ILE A 203 -22.60 -6.34 14.93
C ILE A 203 -22.05 -7.62 15.54
N LYS A 204 -21.09 -8.27 14.87
CA LYS A 204 -20.39 -9.46 15.38
C LYS A 204 -19.77 -9.18 16.74
N LEU A 205 -19.00 -8.09 16.88
CA LEU A 205 -18.41 -7.70 18.16
C LEU A 205 -19.47 -7.37 19.22
N GLY A 206 -20.53 -6.66 18.85
CA GLY A 206 -21.63 -6.33 19.76
C GLY A 206 -22.36 -7.56 20.30
N GLN A 207 -22.53 -8.59 19.48
CA GLN A 207 -23.15 -9.87 19.83
C GLN A 207 -22.20 -10.83 20.57
N SER A 208 -20.88 -10.65 20.45
CA SER A 208 -19.90 -11.45 21.17
C SER A 208 -19.91 -11.19 22.68
N THR A 209 -19.65 -12.26 23.44
CA THR A 209 -19.34 -12.20 24.86
C THR A 209 -18.01 -11.49 25.11
N ILE A 210 -17.81 -11.01 26.34
CA ILE A 210 -16.54 -10.39 26.70
C ILE A 210 -15.34 -11.33 26.55
N LYS A 211 -15.52 -12.63 26.83
CA LYS A 211 -14.48 -13.65 26.66
C LYS A 211 -14.07 -13.81 25.20
N GLU A 212 -15.04 -13.82 24.28
CA GLU A 212 -14.77 -13.89 22.83
C GLU A 212 -14.06 -12.63 22.33
N ARG A 213 -14.48 -11.45 22.78
CA ARG A 213 -13.82 -10.18 22.41
C ARG A 213 -12.39 -10.12 22.92
N LEU A 214 -12.13 -10.61 24.14
CA LEU A 214 -10.78 -10.74 24.68
C LEU A 214 -9.95 -11.68 23.79
N LYS A 215 -10.46 -12.88 23.47
CA LYS A 215 -9.78 -13.82 22.56
C LYS A 215 -9.46 -13.18 21.20
N ILE A 216 -10.39 -12.45 20.59
CA ILE A 216 -10.15 -11.72 19.33
C ILE A 216 -9.04 -10.68 19.50
N PHE A 217 -9.10 -9.87 20.57
CA PHE A 217 -8.08 -8.87 20.87
C PHE A 217 -6.69 -9.50 21.04
N GLU A 218 -6.59 -10.60 21.79
CA GLU A 218 -5.31 -11.28 22.00
C GLU A 218 -4.74 -11.86 20.71
N ASN A 219 -5.58 -12.47 19.87
CA ASN A 219 -5.15 -12.98 18.57
C ASN A 219 -4.64 -11.87 17.65
N LEU A 220 -5.37 -10.75 17.56
CA LEU A 220 -4.95 -9.61 16.74
C LEU A 220 -3.67 -8.98 17.28
N PHE A 221 -3.53 -8.87 18.60
CA PHE A 221 -2.34 -8.30 19.23
C PHE A 221 -1.11 -9.17 18.95
N ASN A 222 -1.23 -10.49 19.13
CA ASN A 222 -0.16 -11.44 18.83
C ASN A 222 0.19 -11.42 17.33
N PHE A 223 -0.82 -11.38 16.46
CA PHE A 223 -0.61 -11.24 15.02
C PHE A 223 0.26 -10.02 14.67
N LEU A 224 -0.06 -8.85 15.24
CA LEU A 224 0.71 -7.64 15.03
C LEU A 224 2.19 -7.82 15.42
N LEU A 225 2.45 -8.53 16.52
CA LEU A 225 3.82 -8.83 16.96
C LEU A 225 4.51 -9.81 16.00
N THR A 226 3.81 -10.85 15.55
CA THR A 226 4.33 -11.87 14.63
C THR A 226 4.75 -11.30 13.29
N ILE A 227 3.98 -10.36 12.74
CA ILE A 227 4.26 -9.80 11.42
C ILE A 227 5.28 -8.66 11.44
N SER A 228 5.72 -8.18 12.61
CA SER A 228 6.73 -7.12 12.68
C SER A 228 8.03 -7.57 11.98
N PRO A 229 8.62 -6.75 11.07
CA PRO A 229 8.43 -5.31 10.87
C PRO A 229 7.48 -4.93 9.71
N LEU A 230 6.55 -5.79 9.30
CA LEU A 230 5.61 -5.51 8.21
C LEU A 230 4.54 -4.53 8.65
N ARG A 231 4.43 -3.42 7.91
CA ARG A 231 3.35 -2.46 8.01
C ARG A 231 2.14 -2.94 7.23
N ILE A 232 0.99 -2.98 7.93
CA ILE A 232 -0.32 -3.01 7.30
C ILE A 232 -0.87 -1.59 7.33
N ASN A 233 -0.90 -0.93 6.18
CA ASN A 233 -1.33 0.48 6.09
C ASN A 233 -2.80 0.66 6.48
N ASP A 234 -3.67 -0.27 6.05
CA ASP A 234 -5.10 -0.24 6.34
C ASP A 234 -5.48 -1.23 7.46
N PHE A 235 -4.81 -1.17 8.61
CA PHE A 235 -5.14 -2.01 9.76
C PHE A 235 -6.44 -1.54 10.42
N ARG A 236 -7.57 -2.01 9.88
CA ARG A 236 -8.91 -1.71 10.40
C ARG A 236 -9.75 -2.98 10.45
N ARG A 237 -10.77 -2.93 11.30
CA ARG A 237 -11.67 -4.05 11.58
C ARG A 237 -12.26 -4.70 10.31
N GLN A 238 -12.63 -3.89 9.32
CA GLN A 238 -13.22 -4.34 8.05
C GLN A 238 -12.30 -5.23 7.21
N GLN A 239 -10.99 -5.21 7.48
CA GLN A 239 -10.01 -6.04 6.78
C GLN A 239 -9.83 -7.41 7.43
N PHE A 240 -10.65 -7.77 8.42
CA PHE A 240 -10.58 -9.07 9.07
C PHE A 240 -11.87 -9.87 8.87
N ILE A 241 -11.70 -11.18 8.67
CA ILE A 241 -12.73 -12.19 8.83
C ILE A 241 -12.45 -13.01 10.09
N ILE A 242 -13.47 -13.64 10.65
CA ILE A 242 -13.35 -14.62 11.72
C ILE A 242 -13.56 -16.01 11.13
N VAL A 243 -12.60 -16.90 11.35
CA VAL A 243 -12.70 -18.33 11.05
C VAL A 243 -12.36 -19.10 12.31
N GLN A 244 -13.31 -19.88 12.84
CA GLN A 244 -13.13 -20.65 14.08
C GLN A 244 -12.58 -19.80 15.26
N ASP A 245 -13.14 -18.61 15.45
CA ASP A 245 -12.71 -17.58 16.42
C ASP A 245 -11.34 -16.92 16.16
N THR A 246 -10.65 -17.29 15.09
CA THR A 246 -9.37 -16.68 14.73
C THR A 246 -9.59 -15.55 13.71
N PRO A 247 -9.21 -14.31 14.04
CA PRO A 247 -9.27 -13.21 13.10
C PRO A 247 -8.18 -13.35 12.04
N LYS A 248 -8.56 -13.31 10.77
CA LYS A 248 -7.66 -13.43 9.62
C LYS A 248 -7.71 -12.19 8.76
N LEU A 249 -6.54 -11.63 8.43
CA LEU A 249 -6.42 -10.45 7.58
C LEU A 249 -6.73 -10.85 6.13
N VAL A 250 -7.69 -10.19 5.50
CA VAL A 250 -8.09 -10.47 4.11
C VAL A 250 -7.62 -9.43 3.12
N ASP A 251 -7.06 -8.29 3.53
CA ASP A 251 -6.61 -7.25 2.60
C ASP A 251 -5.09 -7.06 2.73
N TRP A 252 -4.35 -7.68 1.81
CA TRP A 252 -2.87 -7.75 1.82
C TRP A 252 -2.21 -6.88 0.74
N ASP A 253 -2.97 -6.06 0.02
CA ASP A 253 -2.46 -5.23 -1.08
C ASP A 253 -1.62 -4.03 -0.63
N ASP A 254 -1.80 -3.57 0.61
CA ASP A 254 -1.08 -2.44 1.20
C ASP A 254 -0.20 -2.85 2.40
N VAL A 255 0.43 -4.02 2.28
CA VAL A 255 1.41 -4.55 3.23
C VAL A 255 2.83 -4.33 2.72
N ASN A 256 3.63 -3.61 3.51
CA ASN A 256 4.97 -3.17 3.12
C ASN A 256 5.95 -3.32 4.29
N ILE A 257 7.25 -3.44 4.02
CA ILE A 257 8.27 -3.39 5.09
C ILE A 257 8.35 -1.97 5.63
N ALA A 258 8.19 -1.79 6.94
CA ALA A 258 8.32 -0.49 7.58
C ALA A 258 9.77 0.00 7.61
N GLY A 259 10.00 1.26 7.22
CA GLY A 259 11.22 1.98 7.61
C GLY A 259 11.20 2.32 9.11
N LYS A 260 12.39 2.36 9.73
CA LYS A 260 12.65 2.58 11.18
C LYS A 260 11.85 3.71 11.85
N GLU A 261 11.52 4.77 11.10
CA GLU A 261 10.88 5.98 11.63
C GLU A 261 9.35 5.98 11.54
N GLU A 262 8.75 5.10 10.72
CA GLU A 262 7.34 5.22 10.37
C GLU A 262 6.41 4.38 11.22
N TRP A 263 6.84 3.24 11.78
CA TRP A 263 6.01 2.35 12.66
C TRP A 263 5.19 3.11 13.71
N ASN A 264 5.75 4.23 14.16
CA ASN A 264 5.28 5.03 15.27
C ASN A 264 4.07 5.93 14.94
N LYS A 265 3.48 5.83 13.74
CA LYS A 265 2.28 6.61 13.34
C LYS A 265 1.03 5.75 13.06
N TYR A 266 1.05 4.46 13.38
CA TYR A 266 0.27 3.44 12.66
C TYR A 266 -1.22 3.33 13.00
N THR A 267 -1.99 2.98 11.96
CA THR A 267 -3.38 2.50 12.00
C THR A 267 -3.58 1.37 13.02
N GLY A 268 -2.59 0.51 13.23
CA GLY A 268 -2.61 -0.53 14.29
C GLY A 268 -2.75 0.04 15.70
N CYS A 269 -1.95 1.05 16.07
CA CYS A 269 -2.04 1.70 17.39
C CYS A 269 -3.44 2.29 17.62
N LYS A 270 -3.94 3.04 16.62
CA LYS A 270 -5.29 3.62 16.67
C LYS A 270 -6.37 2.55 16.73
N PHE A 271 -6.19 1.44 15.99
CA PHE A 271 -7.10 0.31 16.00
C PHE A 271 -7.20 -0.31 17.39
N PHE A 272 -6.08 -0.65 18.03
CA PHE A 272 -6.10 -1.29 19.36
C PHE A 272 -6.62 -0.35 20.44
N ASP A 273 -6.23 0.93 20.42
CA ASP A 273 -6.80 1.94 21.32
C ASP A 273 -8.33 2.03 21.18
N THR A 274 -8.82 2.07 19.94
CA THR A 274 -10.28 2.10 19.65
C THR A 274 -10.95 0.80 20.07
N PHE A 275 -10.35 -0.36 19.79
CA PHE A 275 -10.91 -1.67 20.11
C PHE A 275 -11.07 -1.83 21.63
N ILE A 276 -10.06 -1.45 22.40
CA ILE A 276 -10.09 -1.50 23.86
C ILE A 276 -11.22 -0.63 24.41
N LYS A 277 -11.27 0.64 23.99
CA LYS A 277 -12.26 1.63 24.46
C LYS A 277 -13.69 1.24 24.12
N LEU A 278 -13.94 0.65 22.96
CA LEU A 278 -15.30 0.37 22.49
C LEU A 278 -15.78 -1.05 22.79
N HIS A 279 -14.87 -2.01 22.97
CA HIS A 279 -15.26 -3.43 23.00
C HIS A 279 -14.82 -4.18 24.24
N LEU A 280 -13.86 -3.67 25.02
CA LEU A 280 -13.33 -4.35 26.20
C LEU A 280 -13.59 -3.61 27.52
N ILE A 281 -13.61 -2.28 27.50
CA ILE A 281 -13.75 -1.46 28.70
C ILE A 281 -15.19 -0.93 28.82
N TYR A 282 -15.82 -1.15 29.97
CA TYR A 282 -17.15 -0.64 30.36
C TYR A 282 -17.07 -0.05 31.77
N GLU A 283 -17.94 0.90 32.11
CA GLU A 283 -18.06 1.42 33.48
C GLU A 283 -18.24 0.27 34.50
N ASN A 284 -17.36 0.17 35.51
CA ASN A 284 -17.16 -0.96 36.46
C ASN A 284 -16.28 -2.13 35.94
N GLU A 285 -15.08 -1.78 35.49
CA GLU A 285 -14.17 -2.60 34.68
C GLU A 285 -13.70 -3.91 35.33
N ASP A 286 -13.23 -3.89 36.58
CA ASP A 286 -12.69 -5.06 37.26
C ASP A 286 -13.75 -6.15 37.54
N LYS A 287 -15.02 -5.75 37.69
CA LYS A 287 -16.13 -6.66 37.96
C LYS A 287 -16.60 -7.43 36.73
N ILE A 288 -16.46 -6.87 35.52
CA ILE A 288 -17.00 -7.45 34.28
C ILE A 288 -16.01 -8.39 33.62
N ILE A 289 -14.74 -7.98 33.48
CA ILE A 289 -13.68 -8.79 32.85
C ILE A 289 -12.89 -9.61 33.87
N GLY A 290 -13.01 -9.30 35.15
CA GLY A 290 -12.16 -9.87 36.20
C GLY A 290 -10.83 -9.12 36.31
N LYS A 291 -10.32 -9.03 37.55
CA LYS A 291 -9.12 -8.26 37.89
C LYS A 291 -7.87 -8.67 37.12
N GLU A 292 -7.70 -9.97 36.88
CA GLU A 292 -6.54 -10.51 36.15
C GLU A 292 -6.55 -10.08 34.68
N ASN A 293 -7.68 -10.27 33.98
CA ASN A 293 -7.83 -9.86 32.59
C ASN A 293 -7.68 -8.34 32.45
N TYR A 294 -8.23 -7.57 33.39
CA TYR A 294 -8.05 -6.11 33.40
C TYR A 294 -6.58 -5.72 33.52
N SER A 295 -5.83 -6.36 34.43
CA SER A 295 -4.39 -6.12 34.56
C SER A 295 -3.62 -6.51 33.30
N ASN A 296 -3.99 -7.61 32.64
CA ASN A 296 -3.38 -8.04 31.38
C ASN A 296 -3.62 -7.02 30.25
N ILE A 297 -4.86 -6.51 30.13
CA ILE A 297 -5.21 -5.46 29.17
C ILE A 297 -4.40 -4.19 29.44
N LEU A 298 -4.31 -3.74 30.70
CA LEU A 298 -3.48 -2.59 31.08
C LEU A 298 -2.00 -2.77 30.72
N ASN A 299 -1.44 -3.95 30.96
CA ASN A 299 -0.06 -4.26 30.57
C ASN A 299 0.13 -4.18 29.05
N LYS A 300 -0.82 -4.70 28.27
CA LYS A 300 -0.81 -4.61 26.80
C LYS A 300 -1.01 -3.17 26.32
N ILE A 301 -1.83 -2.35 26.98
CA ILE A 301 -1.95 -0.91 26.72
C ILE A 301 -0.62 -0.21 26.94
N ASN A 302 0.09 -0.51 28.04
CA ASN A 302 1.39 0.09 28.32
C ASN A 302 2.44 -0.34 27.29
N LEU A 303 2.44 -1.61 26.90
CA LEU A 303 3.31 -2.13 25.84
C LEU A 303 3.00 -1.46 24.49
N LEU A 304 1.72 -1.37 24.11
CA LEU A 304 1.27 -0.62 22.93
C LEU A 304 1.74 0.83 23.01
N SER A 305 1.51 1.51 24.13
CA SER A 305 1.98 2.89 24.32
C SER A 305 3.48 2.98 24.12
N THR A 306 4.28 2.04 24.64
CA THR A 306 5.72 2.02 24.43
C THR A 306 6.06 1.87 22.94
N ILE A 307 5.49 0.87 22.25
CA ILE A 307 5.68 0.62 20.82
C ILE A 307 5.25 1.84 19.99
N CYS A 308 4.12 2.47 20.33
CA CYS A 308 3.54 3.60 19.60
C CYS A 308 4.21 4.94 19.94
N SER A 309 4.89 5.04 21.09
CA SER A 309 5.55 6.26 21.57
C SER A 309 7.05 6.34 21.28
N GLN A 310 7.69 5.24 20.82
CA GLN A 310 9.12 5.19 20.52
C GLN A 310 9.45 6.17 19.38
N ARG A 311 9.69 7.44 19.73
CA ARG A 311 10.51 8.34 18.94
C ARG A 311 11.94 7.88 19.11
N ASP A 312 12.40 7.12 18.13
CA ASP A 312 13.80 7.03 17.70
C ASP A 312 14.83 7.15 18.84
N THR A 313 15.04 6.08 19.61
CA THR A 313 16.26 5.91 20.41
C THR A 313 16.58 4.42 20.56
N ASN A 314 17.76 4.03 20.06
CA ASN A 314 18.54 2.80 20.29
C ASN A 314 18.64 1.78 19.15
N GLU A 315 19.89 1.57 18.74
CA GLU A 315 20.42 0.53 17.85
C GLU A 315 20.12 -0.92 18.32
N ALA A 316 19.62 -1.11 19.55
CA ALA A 316 19.30 -2.44 20.08
C ALA A 316 18.19 -3.18 19.29
N VAL A 317 17.24 -2.44 18.71
CA VAL A 317 16.19 -3.04 17.87
C VAL A 317 16.74 -3.49 16.51
N ILE A 318 17.81 -2.85 16.01
CA ILE A 318 18.46 -3.20 14.74
C ILE A 318 19.11 -4.59 14.84
N ASN A 319 19.74 -4.89 15.98
CA ASN A 319 20.33 -6.22 16.19
C ASN A 319 19.24 -7.29 16.29
N ASN A 320 18.12 -7.02 16.98
CA ASN A 320 17.00 -7.98 17.06
C ASN A 320 16.29 -8.19 15.72
N ILE A 321 16.14 -7.16 14.87
CA ILE A 321 15.53 -7.30 13.54
C ILE A 321 16.47 -8.03 12.58
N LEU A 322 17.78 -7.76 12.60
CA LEU A 322 18.75 -8.49 11.79
C LEU A 322 18.92 -9.95 12.24
N GLU A 323 18.77 -10.20 13.54
CA GLU A 323 18.73 -11.55 14.13
C GLU A 323 17.43 -12.29 13.78
N LEU A 324 16.28 -11.61 13.77
CA LEU A 324 15.01 -12.18 13.29
C LEU A 324 15.01 -12.45 11.77
N LEU A 325 15.63 -11.58 10.98
CA LEU A 325 15.81 -11.76 9.54
C LEU A 325 16.86 -12.84 9.20
N SER A 326 17.82 -13.11 10.08
CA SER A 326 18.77 -14.21 9.93
C SER A 326 18.16 -15.55 10.35
N ILE A 327 17.28 -15.56 11.36
CA ILE A 327 16.51 -16.75 11.78
C ILE A 327 15.48 -17.15 10.71
N THR A 328 14.77 -16.18 10.11
CA THR A 328 13.81 -16.47 9.03
C THR A 328 14.48 -16.91 7.72
N ARG A 329 15.77 -16.60 7.51
CA ARG A 329 16.57 -17.21 6.43
C ARG A 329 16.92 -18.69 6.66
N MET A 330 16.77 -19.22 7.87
CA MET A 330 17.11 -20.61 8.22
C MET A 330 15.90 -21.56 8.21
N SER A 331 14.72 -21.12 7.77
CA SER A 331 13.53 -21.97 7.62
C SER A 331 12.87 -21.87 6.23
N LEU A 332 13.64 -21.48 5.21
CA LEU A 332 13.30 -21.66 3.80
C LEU A 332 13.91 -22.95 3.27
#